data_AF-A0A924QR91-F1
#
_entry.id   AF-A0A924QR91-F1
#
_cell.length_a   1.000
_cell.length_b   1.000
_cell.length_c   1.000
_cell.angle_alpha   90.00
_cell.angle_beta   90.00
_cell.angle_gamma   90.00
#
_symmetry.space_group_name_H-M   'P 1'
#
loop_
_entity.id
_entity.type
_entity.pdbx_description
1 polymer ?
#
loop_
_entity_poly.entity_id
_entity_poly.type
_entity_poly.pdbx_seq_one_letter_code
_entity_poly.pdbx_strand_id
1 'polypeptide(L)'
;STHGAFGAIAFGIGTSEVEMVLATQCLLQSKPKLMRINVNGELHKGVSSKDIILHIIALTSSSGATGYAVEYAGSAIRSLSMEARMTICNMSIEMGARCGLIAPDETTFSYIKGREFAPKDAAWDASLASWQTLFTDADAIFDTEINIKAEDIEPMITYGTNPGMGVGISKNIPVAESMVEKDRASYLKALQYMGLQPGSYMKGHKVDYVFIGSCTNSRIEDLRIVAEFVKDKQKAKDVEVWIVPGSKQVEQQAQAEGIDKIFQEAGFVLRQPGCSACLGMNEDKIPAGKYCISTSNRNFEGRQGPNARTFLASPLTAALAAITGKVGDVREYL
;
A
#
# COMPACT_ATOMS: atom_id res chain seq x y z
N SER A 1 -11.11 2.98 -4.64
CA SER A 1 -10.63 1.59 -4.69
C SER A 1 -10.57 0.96 -3.30
N THR A 2 -10.01 1.61 -2.27
CA THR A 2 -9.87 1.05 -0.90
C THR A 2 -11.10 0.31 -0.36
N HIS A 3 -12.30 0.88 -0.51
CA HIS A 3 -13.52 0.28 0.04
C HIS A 3 -13.91 -1.06 -0.62
N GLY A 4 -13.28 -1.45 -1.74
CA GLY A 4 -13.49 -2.78 -2.30
C GLY A 4 -12.94 -3.92 -1.45
N ALA A 5 -12.12 -3.63 -0.44
CA ALA A 5 -11.76 -4.60 0.59
C ALA A 5 -12.97 -5.14 1.38
N PHE A 6 -14.10 -4.43 1.36
CA PHE A 6 -15.36 -4.81 2.00
C PHE A 6 -16.33 -5.52 1.04
N GLY A 7 -15.89 -5.95 -0.14
CA GLY A 7 -16.79 -6.52 -1.16
C GLY A 7 -17.61 -5.49 -1.94
N ALA A 8 -17.23 -4.21 -1.90
CA ALA A 8 -17.94 -3.13 -2.59
C ALA A 8 -17.29 -2.74 -3.92
N ILE A 9 -18.09 -2.39 -4.94
CA ILE A 9 -17.57 -1.73 -6.13
C ILE A 9 -17.29 -0.27 -5.79
N ALA A 10 -16.01 0.07 -5.63
CA ALA A 10 -15.60 1.41 -5.19
C ALA A 10 -14.46 1.99 -6.04
N PHE A 11 -14.72 3.10 -6.72
CA PHE A 11 -13.75 3.77 -7.58
C PHE A 11 -13.86 5.30 -7.46
N GLY A 12 -12.78 5.99 -7.85
CA GLY A 12 -12.78 7.45 -7.89
C GLY A 12 -13.47 7.96 -9.15
N ILE A 13 -14.15 9.09 -9.04
CA ILE A 13 -14.84 9.78 -10.12
C ILE A 13 -14.45 11.26 -10.12
N GLY A 14 -14.53 11.91 -11.28
CA GLY A 14 -14.22 13.33 -11.44
C GLY A 14 -15.31 14.23 -10.86
N THR A 15 -15.01 15.52 -10.67
CA THR A 15 -15.95 16.50 -10.09
C THR A 15 -17.29 16.57 -10.84
N SER A 16 -17.28 16.55 -12.18
CA SER A 16 -18.51 16.55 -12.97
C SER A 16 -19.33 15.27 -12.81
N GLU A 17 -18.67 14.12 -12.61
CA GLU A 17 -19.37 12.85 -12.33
C GLU A 17 -20.00 12.89 -10.92
N VAL A 18 -19.35 13.53 -9.94
CA VAL A 18 -19.92 13.74 -8.60
C VAL A 18 -21.21 14.56 -8.69
N GLU A 19 -21.22 15.65 -9.46
CA GLU A 19 -22.42 16.46 -9.70
C GLU A 19 -23.56 15.61 -10.26
N MET A 20 -23.29 14.77 -11.28
CA MET A 20 -24.28 13.87 -11.85
C MET A 20 -24.83 12.87 -10.84
N VAL A 21 -23.97 12.26 -10.01
CA VAL A 21 -24.40 11.33 -8.97
C VAL A 21 -25.26 12.04 -7.92
N LEU A 22 -24.88 13.24 -7.49
CA LEU A 22 -25.69 14.00 -6.52
C LEU A 22 -27.06 14.37 -7.10
N ALA A 23 -27.13 14.75 -8.38
CA ALA A 23 -28.38 15.14 -9.03
C ALA A 23 -29.29 13.96 -9.39
N THR A 24 -28.71 12.80 -9.77
CA THR A 24 -29.47 11.71 -10.39
C THR A 24 -29.38 10.36 -9.68
N GLN A 25 -28.47 10.22 -8.71
CA GLN A 25 -28.08 8.95 -8.08
C GLN A 25 -27.60 7.89 -9.09
N CYS A 26 -27.22 8.32 -10.29
CA CYS A 26 -26.79 7.46 -11.39
C CYS A 26 -25.44 7.95 -11.94
N LEU A 27 -24.67 7.02 -12.49
CA LEU A 27 -23.41 7.32 -13.16
C LEU A 27 -23.28 6.45 -14.41
N LEU A 28 -23.05 7.08 -15.56
CA LEU A 28 -22.77 6.35 -16.79
C LEU A 28 -21.38 5.74 -16.70
N GLN A 29 -21.28 4.42 -16.84
CA GLN A 29 -20.03 3.67 -16.73
C GLN A 29 -19.95 2.62 -17.84
N SER A 30 -18.75 2.43 -18.38
CA SER A 30 -18.45 1.27 -19.23
C SER A 30 -18.19 0.05 -18.34
N LYS A 31 -18.75 -1.10 -18.69
CA LYS A 31 -18.48 -2.36 -17.99
C LYS A 31 -16.99 -2.71 -18.16
N PRO A 32 -16.20 -2.79 -17.07
CA PRO A 32 -14.82 -3.19 -17.17
C PRO A 32 -14.72 -4.70 -17.47
N LYS A 33 -13.57 -5.09 -18.02
CA LYS A 33 -13.18 -6.51 -18.09
C LYS A 33 -12.91 -7.05 -16.68
N LEU A 34 -12.95 -8.36 -16.51
CA LEU A 34 -12.73 -9.02 -15.23
C LEU A 34 -11.33 -9.62 -15.17
N MET A 35 -10.57 -9.26 -14.14
CA MET A 35 -9.27 -9.86 -13.85
C MET A 35 -9.29 -10.46 -12.44
N ARG A 36 -8.74 -11.66 -12.28
CA ARG A 36 -8.53 -12.29 -10.98
C ARG A 36 -7.04 -12.44 -10.69
N ILE A 37 -6.64 -12.06 -9.49
CA ILE A 37 -5.27 -12.26 -8.99
C ILE A 37 -5.36 -13.18 -7.78
N ASN A 38 -4.93 -14.43 -7.96
CA ASN A 38 -4.90 -15.45 -6.94
C ASN A 38 -3.54 -15.44 -6.24
N VAL A 39 -3.53 -15.18 -4.93
CA VAL A 39 -2.33 -15.32 -4.09
C VAL A 39 -2.55 -16.49 -3.12
N ASN A 40 -1.91 -17.62 -3.39
CA ASN A 40 -2.07 -18.86 -2.63
C ASN A 40 -0.78 -19.23 -1.90
N GLY A 41 -0.90 -19.95 -0.78
CA GLY A 41 0.21 -20.26 0.12
C GLY A 41 0.24 -19.40 1.37
N GLU A 42 1.38 -19.40 2.04
CA GLU A 42 1.66 -18.63 3.25
C GLU A 42 2.76 -17.58 3.02
N LEU A 43 2.58 -16.38 3.58
CA LEU A 43 3.59 -15.32 3.50
C LEU A 43 4.75 -15.61 4.46
N HIS A 44 5.97 -15.33 4.03
CA HIS A 44 7.12 -15.40 4.91
C HIS A 44 7.08 -14.30 5.99
N LYS A 45 7.77 -14.55 7.11
CA LYS A 45 7.94 -13.56 8.18
C LYS A 45 8.55 -12.27 7.61
N GLY A 46 8.03 -11.12 8.02
CA GLY A 46 8.48 -9.82 7.53
C GLY A 46 7.87 -9.36 6.21
N VAL A 47 7.00 -10.17 5.59
CA VAL A 47 6.22 -9.82 4.40
C VAL A 47 4.82 -9.39 4.83
N SER A 48 4.32 -8.30 4.26
CA SER A 48 3.03 -7.68 4.58
C SER A 48 2.15 -7.52 3.34
N SER A 49 0.91 -7.06 3.53
CA SER A 49 -0.01 -6.71 2.42
C SER A 49 0.58 -5.68 1.45
N LYS A 50 1.41 -4.76 1.94
CA LYS A 50 2.10 -3.77 1.10
C LYS A 50 3.09 -4.44 0.15
N ASP A 51 3.77 -5.48 0.61
CA ASP A 51 4.70 -6.24 -0.21
C ASP A 51 3.96 -7.07 -1.26
N ILE A 52 2.81 -7.66 -0.91
CA ILE A 52 1.93 -8.35 -1.87
C ILE A 52 1.54 -7.43 -3.02
N ILE A 53 0.99 -6.25 -2.71
CA ILE A 53 0.47 -5.38 -3.77
C ILE A 53 1.60 -4.73 -4.58
N LEU A 54 2.76 -4.41 -3.97
CA LEU A 54 3.93 -3.97 -4.72
C LEU A 54 4.48 -5.07 -5.63
N HIS A 55 4.48 -6.33 -5.19
CA HIS A 55 4.87 -7.48 -6.02
C HIS A 55 3.93 -7.65 -7.21
N ILE A 56 2.62 -7.56 -6.98
CA ILE A 56 1.60 -7.60 -8.05
C ILE A 56 1.85 -6.47 -9.06
N ILE A 57 2.00 -5.23 -8.60
CA ILE A 57 2.17 -4.07 -9.50
C ILE A 57 3.51 -4.15 -10.24
N ALA A 58 4.57 -4.68 -9.64
CA ALA A 58 5.85 -4.91 -10.32
C ALA A 58 5.74 -6.01 -11.40
N LEU A 59 4.94 -7.06 -11.15
CA LEU A 59 4.69 -8.13 -12.11
C LEU A 59 3.83 -7.66 -13.28
N THR A 60 2.81 -6.84 -13.03
CA THR A 60 1.85 -6.40 -14.06
C THR A 60 2.20 -5.08 -14.73
N SER A 61 3.06 -4.27 -14.12
CA SER A 61 3.29 -2.83 -14.37
C SER A 61 2.20 -1.89 -13.86
N SER A 62 2.49 -0.59 -13.90
CA SER A 62 1.58 0.51 -13.49
C SER A 62 0.35 0.69 -14.39
N SER A 63 0.28 -0.03 -15.51
CA SER A 63 -0.87 -0.04 -16.42
C SER A 63 -1.44 -1.44 -16.67
N GLY A 64 -0.95 -2.45 -15.96
CA GLY A 64 -1.26 -3.86 -16.22
C GLY A 64 -2.73 -4.26 -16.06
N ALA A 65 -3.51 -3.51 -15.29
CA ALA A 65 -4.93 -3.73 -15.06
C ALA A 65 -5.82 -2.63 -15.68
N THR A 66 -5.30 -1.84 -16.62
CA THR A 66 -6.07 -0.80 -17.30
C THR A 66 -7.31 -1.39 -17.98
N GLY A 67 -8.49 -0.87 -17.62
CA GLY A 67 -9.78 -1.35 -18.16
C GLY A 67 -10.36 -2.56 -17.44
N TYR A 68 -9.73 -3.05 -16.38
CA TYR A 68 -10.21 -4.19 -15.59
C TYR A 68 -10.80 -3.76 -14.24
N ALA A 69 -11.79 -4.51 -13.75
CA ALA A 69 -12.08 -4.66 -12.34
C ALA A 69 -11.34 -5.89 -11.82
N VAL A 70 -10.60 -5.74 -10.73
CA VAL A 70 -9.71 -6.78 -10.22
C VAL A 70 -10.27 -7.41 -8.96
N GLU A 71 -10.46 -8.72 -8.99
CA GLU A 71 -10.70 -9.53 -7.80
C GLU A 71 -9.38 -10.06 -7.25
N TYR A 72 -9.09 -9.78 -5.98
CA TYR A 72 -8.00 -10.41 -5.26
C TYR A 72 -8.53 -11.60 -4.47
N ALA A 73 -7.99 -12.78 -4.75
CA ALA A 73 -8.43 -14.03 -4.16
C ALA A 73 -7.24 -14.90 -3.71
N GLY A 74 -7.53 -16.10 -3.21
CA GLY A 74 -6.54 -17.05 -2.73
C GLY A 74 -6.34 -17.05 -1.21
N SER A 75 -5.64 -18.07 -0.71
CA SER A 75 -5.50 -18.33 0.73
C SER A 75 -4.78 -17.19 1.46
N ALA A 76 -3.75 -16.62 0.86
CA ALA A 76 -2.99 -15.53 1.48
C ALA A 76 -3.87 -14.29 1.66
N ILE A 77 -4.68 -13.92 0.65
CA ILE A 77 -5.60 -12.78 0.73
C ILE A 77 -6.67 -13.00 1.82
N ARG A 78 -7.25 -14.22 1.89
CA ARG A 78 -8.25 -14.55 2.92
C ARG A 78 -7.68 -14.48 4.34
N SER A 79 -6.42 -14.85 4.52
CA SER A 79 -5.74 -14.81 5.83
C SER A 79 -5.47 -13.39 6.35
N LEU A 80 -5.57 -12.36 5.50
CA LEU A 80 -5.30 -10.98 5.88
C LEU A 80 -6.39 -10.39 6.78
N SER A 81 -5.97 -9.52 7.70
CA SER A 81 -6.86 -8.62 8.43
C SER A 81 -7.61 -7.68 7.46
N MET A 82 -8.69 -7.05 7.92
CA MET A 82 -9.40 -6.05 7.11
C MET A 82 -8.55 -4.83 6.75
N GLU A 83 -7.67 -4.41 7.66
CA GLU A 83 -6.79 -3.27 7.45
C GLU A 83 -5.76 -3.58 6.35
N ALA A 84 -5.17 -4.78 6.37
CA ALA A 84 -4.28 -5.28 5.34
C ALA A 84 -4.98 -5.47 3.97
N ARG A 85 -6.23 -5.94 3.93
CA ARG A 85 -7.05 -6.00 2.70
C ARG A 85 -7.25 -4.61 2.09
N MET A 86 -7.46 -3.60 2.94
CA MET A 86 -7.62 -2.22 2.49
C MET A 86 -6.32 -1.64 1.88
N THR A 87 -5.14 -2.05 2.34
CA THR A 87 -3.86 -1.72 1.67
C THR A 87 -3.84 -2.23 0.22
N ILE A 88 -4.24 -3.47 0.00
CA ILE A 88 -4.27 -4.09 -1.34
C ILE A 88 -5.26 -3.36 -2.25
N CYS A 89 -6.52 -3.23 -1.81
CA CYS A 89 -7.55 -2.55 -2.61
C CYS A 89 -7.27 -1.05 -2.78
N ASN A 90 -6.55 -0.39 -1.85
CA ASN A 90 -6.14 1.00 -2.03
C ASN A 90 -5.27 1.14 -3.28
N MET A 91 -4.32 0.23 -3.45
CA MET A 91 -3.30 0.31 -4.48
C MET A 91 -3.69 -0.28 -5.84
N SER A 92 -4.94 -0.71 -6.03
CA SER A 92 -5.39 -1.25 -7.32
C SER A 92 -5.33 -0.22 -8.47
N ILE A 93 -5.51 1.06 -8.16
CA ILE A 93 -5.45 2.13 -9.16
C ILE A 93 -4.01 2.40 -9.63
N GLU A 94 -3.00 2.02 -8.85
CA GLU A 94 -1.58 2.17 -9.17
C GLU A 94 -1.11 1.20 -10.25
N MET A 95 -1.91 0.18 -10.60
CA MET A 95 -1.78 -0.66 -11.80
C MET A 95 -2.84 -0.36 -12.87
N GLY A 96 -3.60 0.73 -12.72
CA GLY A 96 -4.61 1.17 -13.69
C GLY A 96 -5.98 0.51 -13.56
N ALA A 97 -6.22 -0.33 -12.54
CA ALA A 97 -7.52 -0.97 -12.37
C ALA A 97 -8.63 0.05 -12.11
N ARG A 98 -9.83 -0.23 -12.64
CA ARG A 98 -11.02 0.59 -12.35
C ARG A 98 -11.37 0.50 -10.86
N CYS A 99 -11.39 -0.72 -10.33
CA CYS A 99 -11.54 -0.99 -8.91
C CYS A 99 -10.82 -2.30 -8.56
N GLY A 100 -10.56 -2.48 -7.27
CA GLY A 100 -10.09 -3.74 -6.72
C GLY A 100 -11.03 -4.20 -5.63
N LEU A 101 -11.42 -5.47 -5.63
CA LEU A 101 -12.36 -6.06 -4.68
C LEU A 101 -11.81 -7.33 -4.04
N ILE A 102 -12.22 -7.57 -2.79
CA ILE A 102 -12.02 -8.82 -2.06
C ILE A 102 -13.40 -9.25 -1.60
N ALA A 103 -13.76 -10.51 -1.88
CA ALA A 103 -15.03 -11.07 -1.43
C ALA A 103 -15.17 -10.96 0.10
N PRO A 104 -16.32 -10.50 0.62
CA PRO A 104 -16.53 -10.37 2.04
C PRO A 104 -16.65 -11.77 2.68
N ASP A 105 -16.03 -11.92 3.84
CA ASP A 105 -16.07 -13.14 4.65
C ASP A 105 -16.23 -12.78 6.13
N GLU A 106 -16.04 -13.76 7.02
CA GLU A 106 -16.18 -13.55 8.46
C GLU A 106 -15.27 -12.44 9.00
N THR A 107 -14.07 -12.27 8.45
CA THR A 107 -13.17 -11.17 8.82
C THR A 107 -13.79 -9.81 8.48
N THR A 108 -14.46 -9.70 7.33
CA THR A 108 -15.21 -8.51 6.94
C THR A 108 -16.40 -8.26 7.86
N PHE A 109 -17.21 -9.29 8.13
CA PHE A 109 -18.42 -9.15 8.96
C PHE A 109 -18.08 -8.79 10.40
N SER A 110 -17.11 -9.49 11.00
CA SER A 110 -16.62 -9.21 12.34
C SER A 110 -16.04 -7.80 12.46
N TYR A 111 -15.36 -7.29 11.43
CA TYR A 111 -14.83 -5.92 11.45
C TYR A 111 -15.94 -4.86 11.40
N ILE A 112 -17.04 -5.08 10.68
CA ILE A 112 -18.16 -4.13 10.56
C ILE A 112 -19.06 -4.17 11.80
N LYS A 113 -19.24 -5.34 12.42
CA LYS A 113 -20.19 -5.56 13.51
C LYS A 113 -19.99 -4.57 14.67
N GLY A 114 -21.08 -3.92 15.08
CA GLY A 114 -21.07 -2.99 16.21
C GLY A 114 -20.46 -1.60 15.93
N ARG A 115 -20.01 -1.31 14.69
CA ARG A 115 -19.60 0.05 14.32
C ARG A 115 -20.79 1.01 14.27
N GLU A 116 -20.52 2.30 14.46
CA GLU A 116 -21.51 3.37 14.60
C GLU A 116 -22.63 3.33 13.54
N PHE A 117 -22.26 3.11 12.27
CA PHE A 117 -23.19 3.09 11.13
C PHE A 117 -23.49 1.67 10.62
N ALA A 118 -23.05 0.63 11.33
CA ALA A 118 -23.44 -0.73 10.98
C ALA A 118 -24.94 -0.93 11.25
N PRO A 119 -25.65 -1.75 10.45
CA PRO A 119 -26.99 -2.18 10.77
C PRO A 119 -27.03 -2.83 12.17
N LYS A 120 -28.18 -2.72 12.85
CA LYS A 120 -28.37 -3.25 14.21
C LYS A 120 -29.49 -4.27 14.24
N ASP A 121 -29.42 -5.18 15.20
CA ASP A 121 -30.47 -6.16 15.51
C ASP A 121 -30.97 -6.89 14.24
N ALA A 122 -32.28 -6.95 13.99
CA ALA A 122 -32.83 -7.63 12.83
C ALA A 122 -32.30 -7.10 11.48
N ALA A 123 -31.93 -5.82 11.39
CA ALA A 123 -31.33 -5.27 10.18
C ALA A 123 -29.88 -5.75 9.95
N TRP A 124 -29.16 -6.07 11.04
CA TRP A 124 -27.86 -6.75 10.96
C TRP A 124 -28.01 -8.14 10.37
N ASP A 125 -28.92 -8.95 10.92
CA ASP A 125 -29.10 -10.33 10.46
C ASP A 125 -29.53 -10.39 8.99
N ALA A 126 -30.45 -9.51 8.56
CA ALA A 126 -30.87 -9.41 7.17
C ALA A 126 -29.73 -8.97 6.24
N SER A 127 -28.93 -7.99 6.65
CA SER A 127 -27.79 -7.52 5.85
C SER A 127 -26.70 -8.58 5.76
N LEU A 128 -26.38 -9.26 6.88
CA LEU A 128 -25.39 -10.31 6.94
C LEU A 128 -25.77 -11.48 6.03
N ALA A 129 -27.03 -11.92 6.05
CA ALA A 129 -27.53 -12.97 5.16
C ALA A 129 -27.34 -12.59 3.68
N SER A 130 -27.55 -11.32 3.31
CA SER A 130 -27.27 -10.84 1.96
C SER A 130 -25.78 -10.75 1.66
N TRP A 131 -24.95 -10.26 2.58
CA TRP A 131 -23.52 -10.10 2.34
C TRP A 131 -22.79 -11.43 2.21
N GLN A 132 -23.27 -12.48 2.89
CA GLN A 132 -22.75 -13.84 2.78
C GLN A 132 -22.91 -14.44 1.38
N THR A 133 -23.75 -13.86 0.52
CA THR A 133 -23.90 -14.31 -0.88
C THR A 133 -23.04 -13.51 -1.86
N LEU A 134 -22.26 -12.51 -1.40
CA LEU A 134 -21.48 -11.62 -2.27
C LEU A 134 -20.08 -12.16 -2.59
N PHE A 135 -19.96 -13.46 -2.83
CA PHE A 135 -18.74 -14.08 -3.33
C PHE A 135 -18.90 -14.48 -4.79
N THR A 136 -17.77 -14.66 -5.48
CA THR A 136 -17.79 -15.02 -6.89
C THR A 136 -18.25 -16.47 -7.10
N ASP A 137 -19.18 -16.68 -8.03
CA ASP A 137 -19.66 -18.01 -8.42
C ASP A 137 -18.53 -18.92 -8.92
N ALA A 138 -18.68 -20.24 -8.73
CA ALA A 138 -17.65 -21.23 -9.08
C ALA A 138 -17.37 -21.31 -10.60
N ASP A 139 -18.35 -20.97 -11.43
CA ASP A 139 -18.28 -20.96 -12.89
C ASP A 139 -18.06 -19.54 -13.48
N ALA A 140 -17.76 -18.55 -12.64
CA ALA A 140 -17.47 -17.20 -13.11
C ALA A 140 -16.23 -17.16 -14.01
N ILE A 141 -16.37 -16.53 -15.17
CA ILE A 141 -15.32 -16.41 -16.18
C ILE A 141 -14.62 -15.06 -16.03
N PHE A 142 -13.28 -15.11 -15.98
CA PHE A 142 -12.42 -13.94 -15.97
C PHE A 142 -11.74 -13.77 -17.33
N ASP A 143 -11.64 -12.53 -17.80
CA ASP A 143 -10.90 -12.21 -19.02
C ASP A 143 -9.39 -12.44 -18.82
N THR A 144 -8.89 -12.36 -17.59
CA THR A 144 -7.48 -12.61 -17.25
C THR A 144 -7.34 -13.15 -15.84
N GLU A 145 -6.50 -14.16 -15.66
CA GLU A 145 -6.14 -14.70 -14.35
C GLU A 145 -4.63 -14.70 -14.13
N ILE A 146 -4.19 -14.26 -12.95
CA ILE A 146 -2.80 -14.25 -12.53
C ILE A 146 -2.71 -15.08 -11.25
N ASN A 147 -1.79 -16.04 -11.23
CA ASN A 147 -1.58 -16.93 -10.09
C ASN A 147 -0.20 -16.68 -9.49
N ILE A 148 -0.15 -16.38 -8.19
CA ILE A 148 1.06 -16.05 -7.44
C ILE A 148 1.14 -16.98 -6.22
N LYS A 149 2.34 -17.50 -5.95
CA LYS A 149 2.64 -18.19 -4.71
C LYS A 149 3.07 -17.16 -3.66
N ALA A 150 2.45 -17.19 -2.49
CA ALA A 150 2.73 -16.26 -1.40
C ALA A 150 4.19 -16.34 -0.93
N GLU A 151 4.79 -17.52 -1.04
CA GLU A 151 6.19 -17.80 -0.69
C GLU A 151 7.19 -17.12 -1.64
N ASP A 152 6.79 -16.81 -2.88
CA ASP A 152 7.63 -16.10 -3.85
C ASP A 152 7.71 -14.58 -3.56
N ILE A 153 6.86 -14.10 -2.64
CA ILE A 153 6.81 -12.69 -2.23
C ILE A 153 7.80 -12.48 -1.08
N GLU A 154 8.74 -11.57 -1.28
CA GLU A 154 9.66 -11.09 -0.26
C GLU A 154 9.40 -9.61 0.06
N PRO A 155 10.04 -9.01 1.08
CA PRO A 155 9.90 -7.58 1.32
C PRO A 155 10.22 -6.78 0.06
N MET A 156 9.32 -5.89 -0.33
CA MET A 156 9.40 -5.15 -1.59
C MET A 156 9.84 -3.71 -1.36
N ILE A 157 10.54 -3.15 -2.35
CA ILE A 157 10.90 -1.74 -2.39
C ILE A 157 10.81 -1.22 -3.83
N THR A 158 10.33 0.01 -4.03
CA THR A 158 10.45 0.66 -5.36
C THR A 158 11.82 1.27 -5.55
N TYR A 159 12.34 1.16 -6.77
CA TYR A 159 13.63 1.74 -7.17
C TYR A 159 13.46 2.91 -8.16
N GLY A 160 12.27 3.08 -8.74
CA GLY A 160 11.99 4.11 -9.75
C GLY A 160 10.99 5.16 -9.27
N THR A 161 10.32 5.82 -10.22
CA THR A 161 9.41 6.95 -9.97
C THR A 161 7.92 6.57 -10.07
N ASN A 162 7.60 5.28 -10.05
CA ASN A 162 6.23 4.79 -9.95
C ASN A 162 6.18 3.41 -9.26
N PRO A 163 5.01 2.97 -8.77
CA PRO A 163 4.87 1.70 -8.06
C PRO A 163 5.18 0.45 -8.89
N GLY A 164 5.10 0.52 -10.22
CA GLY A 164 5.48 -0.57 -11.13
C GLY A 164 6.98 -0.80 -11.21
N MET A 165 7.79 0.16 -10.79
CA MET A 165 9.25 0.03 -10.69
C MET A 165 9.63 -0.51 -9.31
N GLY A 166 9.07 -1.68 -8.98
CA GLY A 166 9.26 -2.42 -7.74
C GLY A 166 10.22 -3.59 -7.89
N VAL A 167 10.96 -3.91 -6.84
CA VAL A 167 11.84 -5.08 -6.78
C VAL A 167 11.81 -5.68 -5.39
N GLY A 168 12.01 -7.00 -5.32
CA GLY A 168 12.21 -7.67 -4.04
C GLY A 168 13.57 -7.26 -3.44
N ILE A 169 13.64 -7.13 -2.12
CA ILE A 169 14.79 -6.55 -1.43
C ILE A 169 16.10 -7.32 -1.62
N SER A 170 16.03 -8.61 -1.98
CA SER A 170 17.22 -9.44 -2.26
C SER A 170 17.71 -9.34 -3.70
N LYS A 171 16.90 -8.76 -4.60
CA LYS A 171 17.16 -8.71 -6.04
C LYS A 171 17.80 -7.38 -6.46
N ASN A 172 18.44 -7.42 -7.62
CA ASN A 172 19.03 -6.26 -8.26
C ASN A 172 17.95 -5.46 -9.01
N ILE A 173 18.16 -4.14 -9.11
CA ILE A 173 17.48 -3.31 -10.09
C ILE A 173 17.69 -3.93 -11.48
N PRO A 174 16.65 -4.06 -12.34
CA PRO A 174 16.79 -4.63 -13.67
C PRO A 174 17.91 -3.98 -14.49
N VAL A 175 18.55 -4.75 -15.37
CA VAL A 175 19.52 -4.18 -16.33
C VAL A 175 18.77 -3.54 -17.50
N ALA A 176 19.32 -2.49 -18.10
CA ALA A 176 18.62 -1.73 -19.14
C ALA A 176 18.26 -2.58 -20.37
N GLU A 177 19.07 -3.59 -20.67
CA GLU A 177 18.91 -4.55 -21.75
C GLU A 177 17.71 -5.48 -21.53
N SER A 178 17.31 -5.71 -20.27
CA SER A 178 16.13 -6.52 -19.93
C SER A 178 14.81 -5.77 -20.09
N MET A 179 14.86 -4.44 -20.35
CA MET A 179 13.67 -3.62 -20.56
C MET A 179 13.18 -3.71 -22.00
N VAL A 180 11.86 -3.68 -22.15
CA VAL A 180 11.20 -3.54 -23.45
C VAL A 180 11.69 -2.24 -24.10
N GLU A 181 12.08 -2.30 -25.38
CA GLU A 181 12.73 -1.20 -26.10
C GLU A 181 12.02 0.15 -25.93
N LYS A 182 10.69 0.15 -26.09
CA LYS A 182 9.86 1.37 -25.98
C LYS A 182 9.87 1.99 -24.58
N ASP A 183 10.11 1.20 -23.54
CA ASP A 183 10.06 1.63 -22.14
C ASP A 183 11.45 2.02 -21.61
N ARG A 184 12.53 1.59 -22.28
CA ARG A 184 13.92 1.77 -21.84
C ARG A 184 14.29 3.24 -21.59
N ALA A 185 13.85 4.17 -22.44
CA ALA A 185 14.13 5.60 -22.25
C ALA A 185 13.47 6.15 -20.98
N SER A 186 12.21 5.79 -20.73
CA SER A 186 11.49 6.20 -19.52
C SER A 186 12.10 5.59 -18.25
N TYR A 187 12.53 4.34 -18.33
CA TYR A 187 13.23 3.61 -17.28
C TYR A 187 14.54 4.31 -16.88
N LEU A 188 15.40 4.63 -17.86
CA LEU A 188 16.67 5.32 -17.61
C LEU A 188 16.46 6.72 -17.02
N LYS A 189 15.45 7.46 -17.50
CA LYS A 189 15.08 8.76 -16.92
C LYS A 189 14.68 8.63 -15.45
N ALA A 190 13.87 7.64 -15.11
CA ALA A 190 13.45 7.39 -13.73
C ALA A 190 14.65 7.05 -12.83
N LEU A 191 15.59 6.22 -13.29
CA LEU A 191 16.82 5.94 -12.54
C LEU A 191 17.71 7.16 -12.37
N GLN A 192 17.84 7.99 -13.41
CA GLN A 192 18.59 9.25 -13.34
C GLN A 192 17.98 10.19 -12.29
N TYR A 193 16.65 10.32 -12.26
CA TYR A 193 15.94 11.08 -11.25
C TYR A 193 16.24 10.55 -9.84
N MET A 194 16.16 9.23 -9.66
CA MET A 194 16.43 8.55 -8.39
C MET A 194 17.93 8.49 -8.04
N GLY A 195 18.83 8.87 -8.95
CA GLY A 195 20.27 8.76 -8.75
C GLY A 195 20.76 7.31 -8.58
N LEU A 196 20.11 6.36 -9.23
CA LEU A 196 20.41 4.92 -9.15
C LEU A 196 21.01 4.39 -10.45
N GLN A 197 21.71 3.25 -10.36
CA GLN A 197 22.32 2.58 -11.52
C GLN A 197 21.60 1.27 -11.85
N PRO A 198 21.39 0.94 -13.14
CA PRO A 198 20.89 -0.37 -13.53
C PRO A 198 21.76 -1.50 -12.96
N GLY A 199 21.16 -2.61 -12.56
CA GLY A 199 21.89 -3.76 -12.01
C GLY A 199 22.40 -3.60 -10.58
N SER A 200 22.27 -2.42 -9.96
CA SER A 200 22.68 -2.21 -8.56
C SER A 200 21.68 -2.78 -7.56
N TYR A 201 22.11 -2.98 -6.31
CA TYR A 201 21.24 -3.41 -5.22
C TYR A 201 20.59 -2.20 -4.53
N MET A 202 19.35 -2.38 -4.10
CA MET A 202 18.67 -1.42 -3.22
C MET A 202 19.21 -1.51 -1.78
N LYS A 203 19.49 -2.73 -1.31
CA LYS A 203 20.03 -2.98 0.03
C LYS A 203 21.34 -2.20 0.25
N GLY A 204 21.45 -1.51 1.38
CA GLY A 204 22.59 -0.67 1.74
C GLY A 204 22.49 0.78 1.28
N HIS A 205 21.53 1.13 0.42
CA HIS A 205 21.34 2.51 -0.02
C HIS A 205 20.99 3.42 1.18
N LYS A 206 21.66 4.57 1.30
CA LYS A 206 21.41 5.53 2.38
C LYS A 206 19.98 6.08 2.33
N VAL A 207 19.40 6.30 3.50
CA VAL A 207 18.08 6.94 3.70
C VAL A 207 18.28 8.19 4.54
N ASP A 208 17.59 9.27 4.18
CA ASP A 208 17.61 10.54 4.92
C ASP A 208 16.28 10.77 5.66
N TYR A 209 15.17 10.31 5.10
CA TYR A 209 13.83 10.49 5.63
C TYR A 209 13.07 9.16 5.66
N VAL A 210 12.24 8.97 6.67
CA VAL A 210 11.27 7.89 6.73
C VAL A 210 9.90 8.47 7.01
N PHE A 211 8.94 8.16 6.15
CA PHE A 211 7.54 8.55 6.30
C PHE A 211 6.68 7.30 6.45
N ILE A 212 6.14 7.10 7.66
CA ILE A 212 5.17 6.05 7.96
C ILE A 212 3.83 6.73 8.15
N GLY A 213 3.02 6.70 7.10
CA GLY A 213 1.81 7.49 6.97
C GLY A 213 1.14 7.25 5.62
N SER A 214 -0.13 7.66 5.49
CA SER A 214 -1.01 7.55 4.31
C SER A 214 -2.25 6.71 4.62
N CYS A 215 -3.36 6.97 3.91
CA CYS A 215 -4.52 6.08 3.87
C CYS A 215 -4.19 4.61 3.47
N THR A 216 -3.00 4.36 2.93
CA THR A 216 -2.48 3.05 2.55
C THR A 216 -2.00 2.20 3.75
N ASN A 217 -1.14 2.76 4.61
CA ASN A 217 -0.48 2.07 5.72
C ASN A 217 -0.18 3.05 6.86
N SER A 218 -1.17 3.29 7.71
CA SER A 218 -1.10 4.12 8.92
C SER A 218 -2.25 3.86 9.88
N ARG A 219 -2.81 2.64 9.80
CA ARG A 219 -3.88 2.18 10.68
C ARG A 219 -3.26 1.64 11.97
N ILE A 220 -4.09 1.28 12.93
CA ILE A 220 -3.55 0.91 14.24
C ILE A 220 -2.67 -0.34 14.16
N GLU A 221 -3.00 -1.32 13.29
CA GLU A 221 -2.13 -2.49 13.14
C GLU A 221 -0.75 -2.13 12.56
N ASP A 222 -0.70 -1.21 11.59
CA ASP A 222 0.56 -0.73 11.02
C ASP A 222 1.42 -0.07 12.11
N LEU A 223 0.81 0.80 12.93
CA LEU A 223 1.51 1.51 14.00
C LEU A 223 2.00 0.57 15.10
N ARG A 224 1.19 -0.43 15.48
CA ARG A 224 1.59 -1.46 16.47
C ARG A 224 2.79 -2.26 16.00
N ILE A 225 2.78 -2.69 14.74
CA ILE A 225 3.88 -3.46 14.15
C ILE A 225 5.17 -2.63 14.14
N VAL A 226 5.08 -1.35 13.78
CA VAL A 226 6.23 -0.43 13.82
C VAL A 226 6.70 -0.21 15.25
N ALA A 227 5.78 0.04 16.20
CA ALA A 227 6.10 0.29 17.60
C ALA A 227 6.82 -0.91 18.23
N GLU A 228 6.31 -2.12 18.04
CA GLU A 228 6.94 -3.34 18.52
C GLU A 228 8.34 -3.51 17.93
N PHE A 229 8.52 -3.20 16.64
CA PHE A 229 9.81 -3.32 15.99
C PHE A 229 10.83 -2.29 16.51
N VAL A 230 10.42 -1.07 16.86
CA VAL A 230 11.34 0.02 17.24
C VAL A 230 11.48 0.22 18.75
N LYS A 231 10.71 -0.55 19.55
CA LYS A 231 10.81 -0.54 21.00
C LYS A 231 12.25 -0.78 21.47
N ASP A 232 12.69 0.03 22.43
CA ASP A 232 14.05 0.02 22.98
C ASP A 232 15.17 0.28 21.96
N LYS A 233 14.83 0.81 20.77
CA LYS A 233 15.76 1.21 19.71
C LYS A 233 15.68 2.71 19.48
N GLN A 234 16.64 3.25 18.76
CA GLN A 234 16.71 4.67 18.39
C GLN A 234 16.81 4.79 16.88
N LYS A 235 16.24 5.86 16.31
CA LYS A 235 16.48 6.22 14.91
C LYS A 235 17.97 6.44 14.66
N ALA A 236 18.40 6.20 13.44
CA ALA A 236 19.73 6.60 12.99
C ALA A 236 19.89 8.13 13.10
N LYS A 237 21.07 8.59 13.52
CA LYS A 237 21.35 9.99 13.90
C LYS A 237 20.93 11.02 12.85
N ASP A 238 21.17 10.71 11.57
CA ASP A 238 20.94 11.63 10.45
C ASP A 238 19.62 11.33 9.69
N VAL A 239 18.75 10.49 10.24
CA VAL A 239 17.45 10.19 9.65
C VAL A 239 16.37 10.99 10.34
N GLU A 240 15.50 11.61 9.55
CA GLU A 240 14.28 12.22 10.03
C GLU A 240 13.10 11.25 9.86
N VAL A 241 12.29 11.03 10.91
CA VAL A 241 11.24 10.02 10.90
C VAL A 241 9.91 10.64 11.27
N TRP A 242 8.93 10.55 10.37
CA TRP A 242 7.58 11.06 10.57
C TRP A 242 6.58 9.92 10.63
N ILE A 243 5.81 9.87 11.71
CA ILE A 243 4.65 9.00 11.87
C ILE A 243 3.40 9.85 11.69
N VAL A 244 2.52 9.47 10.78
CA VAL A 244 1.26 10.18 10.52
C VAL A 244 0.10 9.19 10.61
N PRO A 245 -0.68 9.19 11.70
CA PRO A 245 -1.83 8.30 11.85
C PRO A 245 -2.88 8.55 10.75
N GLY A 246 -3.54 7.48 10.31
CA GLY A 246 -4.51 7.55 9.21
C GLY A 246 -5.81 8.28 9.55
N SER A 247 -6.09 8.48 10.84
CA SER A 247 -7.26 9.23 11.32
C SER A 247 -7.06 9.71 12.76
N LYS A 248 -7.94 10.60 13.21
CA LYS A 248 -8.02 11.02 14.63
C LYS A 248 -8.31 9.87 15.57
N GLN A 249 -9.12 8.90 15.14
CA GLN A 249 -9.41 7.70 15.93
C GLN A 249 -8.15 6.85 16.14
N VAL A 250 -7.34 6.67 15.08
CA VAL A 250 -6.07 5.94 15.17
C VAL A 250 -5.06 6.68 16.04
N GLU A 251 -4.97 8.01 15.93
CA GLU A 251 -4.12 8.83 16.82
C GLU A 251 -4.49 8.65 18.30
N GLN A 252 -5.77 8.78 18.63
CA GLN A 252 -6.28 8.58 20.00
C GLN A 252 -6.01 7.15 20.50
N GLN A 253 -6.21 6.16 19.64
CA GLN A 253 -5.95 4.77 19.98
C GLN A 253 -4.45 4.51 20.22
N ALA A 254 -3.57 5.05 19.38
CA ALA A 254 -2.13 4.95 19.57
C ALA A 254 -1.67 5.59 20.90
N GLN A 255 -2.24 6.74 21.28
CA GLN A 255 -1.98 7.38 22.56
C GLN A 255 -2.50 6.55 23.75
N ALA A 256 -3.70 5.99 23.63
CA ALA A 256 -4.27 5.12 24.66
C ALA A 256 -3.45 3.84 24.88
N GLU A 257 -2.83 3.32 23.83
CA GLU A 257 -1.96 2.14 23.86
C GLU A 257 -0.50 2.49 24.23
N GLY A 258 -0.16 3.76 24.40
CA GLY A 258 1.21 4.22 24.70
C GLY A 258 2.20 4.09 23.54
N ILE A 259 1.71 3.88 22.32
CA ILE A 259 2.51 3.75 21.10
C ILE A 259 3.21 5.07 20.76
N ASP A 260 2.56 6.20 21.03
CA ASP A 260 3.13 7.55 20.88
C ASP A 260 4.42 7.72 21.69
N LYS A 261 4.47 7.17 22.91
CA LYS A 261 5.65 7.21 23.78
C LYS A 261 6.78 6.36 23.22
N ILE A 262 6.48 5.16 22.74
CA ILE A 262 7.48 4.28 22.09
C ILE A 262 8.10 5.00 20.88
N PHE A 263 7.29 5.67 20.06
CA PHE A 263 7.79 6.47 18.96
C PHE A 263 8.66 7.64 19.42
N GLN A 264 8.22 8.38 20.43
CA GLN A 264 9.01 9.48 20.99
C GLN A 264 10.36 8.99 21.55
N GLU A 265 10.37 7.87 22.27
CA GLU A 265 11.57 7.25 22.82
C GLU A 265 12.54 6.81 21.72
N ALA A 266 12.03 6.31 20.59
CA ALA A 266 12.82 5.99 19.40
C ALA A 266 13.26 7.22 18.58
N GLY A 267 12.88 8.42 19.00
CA GLY A 267 13.19 9.69 18.34
C GLY A 267 12.31 9.99 17.12
N PHE A 268 11.19 9.29 16.95
CA PHE A 268 10.26 9.47 15.84
C PHE A 268 9.29 10.61 16.16
N VAL A 269 8.93 11.39 15.14
CA VAL A 269 8.02 12.53 15.30
C VAL A 269 6.61 12.12 14.90
N LEU A 270 5.70 12.05 15.88
CA LEU A 270 4.27 11.88 15.64
C LEU A 270 3.66 13.20 15.14
N ARG A 271 3.14 13.21 13.91
CA ARG A 271 2.43 14.36 13.33
C ARG A 271 0.91 14.16 13.38
N GLN A 272 0.20 15.24 13.12
CA GLN A 272 -1.25 15.25 13.06
C GLN A 272 -1.78 14.42 11.88
N PRO A 273 -2.90 13.70 12.04
CA PRO A 273 -3.52 12.94 10.95
C PRO A 273 -3.83 13.81 9.74
N GLY A 274 -3.43 13.34 8.55
CA GLY A 274 -3.66 14.03 7.30
C GLY A 274 -2.87 13.41 6.15
N CYS A 275 -3.05 13.92 4.93
CA CYS A 275 -2.32 13.41 3.77
C CYS A 275 -0.81 13.65 3.88
N SER A 276 -0.37 14.73 4.55
CA SER A 276 1.06 14.98 4.84
C SER A 276 1.96 14.78 3.60
N ALA A 277 3.14 14.19 3.77
CA ALA A 277 4.07 13.88 2.70
C ALA A 277 3.52 12.86 1.68
N CYS A 278 2.41 12.14 1.94
CA CYS A 278 1.79 11.28 0.93
C CYS A 278 1.27 12.08 -0.27
N LEU A 279 0.88 13.34 -0.05
CA LEU A 279 0.39 14.26 -1.08
C LEU A 279 1.31 15.47 -1.28
N GLY A 280 2.09 15.85 -0.27
CA GLY A 280 3.07 16.94 -0.37
C GLY A 280 2.46 18.34 -0.53
N MET A 281 1.17 18.50 -0.19
CA MET A 281 0.45 19.77 -0.28
C MET A 281 0.64 20.68 0.94
N ASN A 282 1.16 20.16 2.04
CA ASN A 282 1.51 20.93 3.23
C ASN A 282 3.04 21.11 3.32
N GLU A 283 3.52 21.62 4.46
CA GLU A 283 4.95 21.82 4.71
C GLU A 283 5.74 20.52 4.96
N ASP A 284 5.08 19.35 4.98
CA ASP A 284 5.73 18.06 5.11
C ASP A 284 6.35 17.63 3.77
N LYS A 285 7.34 18.40 3.31
CA LYS A 285 8.06 18.17 2.06
C LYS A 285 9.43 17.61 2.32
N ILE A 286 9.78 16.57 1.57
CA ILE A 286 11.12 16.01 1.53
C ILE A 286 12.01 16.97 0.71
N PRO A 287 13.16 17.41 1.25
CA PRO A 287 14.05 18.31 0.52
C PRO A 287 14.62 17.70 -0.77
N ALA A 288 14.98 18.57 -1.72
CA ALA A 288 15.58 18.17 -2.99
C ALA A 288 16.83 17.30 -2.79
N GLY A 289 16.93 16.20 -3.55
CA GLY A 289 18.05 15.26 -3.52
C GLY A 289 18.08 14.30 -2.33
N LYS A 290 17.17 14.44 -1.35
CA LYS A 290 17.07 13.54 -0.20
C LYS A 290 16.30 12.27 -0.54
N TYR A 291 16.71 11.17 0.10
CA TYR A 291 16.08 9.87 -0.04
C TYR A 291 15.07 9.61 1.06
N CYS A 292 13.84 9.30 0.69
CA CYS A 292 12.74 8.98 1.59
C CYS A 292 12.30 7.53 1.40
N ILE A 293 12.16 6.76 2.49
CA ILE A 293 11.36 5.53 2.51
C ILE A 293 9.96 5.89 2.99
N SER A 294 8.96 5.59 2.17
CA SER A 294 7.57 5.99 2.39
C SER A 294 6.63 4.78 2.40
N THR A 295 5.70 4.74 3.34
CA THR A 295 4.59 3.77 3.35
C THR A 295 3.39 4.22 2.52
N SER A 296 3.50 5.34 1.80
CA SER A 296 2.49 5.82 0.83
C SER A 296 2.31 4.86 -0.37
N ASN A 297 1.31 5.17 -1.20
CA ASN A 297 1.04 4.43 -2.44
C ASN A 297 1.73 5.00 -3.69
N ARG A 298 2.31 6.21 -3.64
CA ARG A 298 2.80 6.92 -4.83
C ARG A 298 4.15 7.60 -4.58
N ASN A 299 5.05 7.46 -5.55
CA ASN A 299 6.38 8.06 -5.56
C ASN A 299 6.72 8.74 -6.91
N PHE A 300 5.71 9.30 -7.58
CA PHE A 300 5.90 10.12 -8.79
C PHE A 300 6.84 11.30 -8.53
N GLU A 301 7.55 11.74 -9.57
CA GLU A 301 8.45 12.90 -9.48
C GLU A 301 7.72 14.11 -8.88
N GLY A 302 8.30 14.72 -7.85
CA GLY A 302 7.71 15.88 -7.17
C GLY A 302 6.63 15.56 -6.13
N ARG A 303 6.20 14.29 -6.00
CA ARG A 303 5.05 13.92 -5.17
C ARG A 303 5.20 14.27 -3.68
N GLN A 304 6.37 14.04 -3.09
CA GLN A 304 6.66 14.36 -1.69
C GLN A 304 7.46 15.65 -1.54
N GLY A 305 7.67 16.41 -2.62
CA GLY A 305 8.55 17.56 -2.66
C GLY A 305 9.33 17.63 -3.98
N PRO A 306 9.69 18.83 -4.47
CA PRO A 306 10.49 18.99 -5.67
C PRO A 306 11.82 18.23 -5.57
N ASN A 307 12.12 17.37 -6.56
CA ASN A 307 13.34 16.56 -6.64
C ASN A 307 13.60 15.65 -5.42
N ALA A 308 12.58 15.31 -4.65
CA ALA A 308 12.66 14.29 -3.60
C ALA A 308 12.71 12.89 -4.22
N ARG A 309 13.58 12.01 -3.70
CA ARG A 309 13.75 10.64 -4.19
C ARG A 309 13.06 9.68 -3.24
N THR A 310 11.90 9.17 -3.65
CA THR A 310 11.03 8.38 -2.76
C THR A 310 10.98 6.92 -3.16
N PHE A 311 11.28 6.05 -2.21
CA PHE A 311 11.08 4.61 -2.28
C PHE A 311 9.81 4.23 -1.52
N LEU A 312 8.97 3.38 -2.11
CA LEU A 312 7.79 2.84 -1.44
C LEU A 312 8.14 1.49 -0.82
N ALA A 313 7.74 1.30 0.43
CA ALA A 313 7.96 0.05 1.14
C ALA A 313 6.82 -0.21 2.15
N SER A 314 6.86 -1.38 2.79
CA SER A 314 6.00 -1.73 3.93
C SER A 314 6.40 -0.99 5.22
N PRO A 315 5.50 -0.89 6.22
CA PRO A 315 5.81 -0.27 7.51
C PRO A 315 7.02 -0.87 8.21
N LEU A 316 7.19 -2.19 8.17
CA LEU A 316 8.34 -2.88 8.77
C LEU A 316 9.66 -2.53 8.07
N THR A 317 9.68 -2.54 6.74
CA THR A 317 10.86 -2.11 5.97
C THR A 317 11.19 -0.64 6.21
N ALA A 318 10.18 0.22 6.34
CA ALA A 318 10.36 1.62 6.71
C ALA A 318 10.92 1.79 8.13
N ALA A 319 10.42 1.03 9.10
CA ALA A 319 10.92 1.02 10.47
C ALA A 319 12.38 0.56 10.55
N LEU A 320 12.77 -0.46 9.77
CA LEU A 320 14.16 -0.88 9.64
C LEU A 320 15.05 0.24 9.07
N ALA A 321 14.59 0.93 8.03
CA ALA A 321 15.34 2.04 7.46
C ALA A 321 15.50 3.20 8.46
N ALA A 322 14.49 3.44 9.30
CA ALA A 322 14.52 4.46 10.33
C ALA A 322 15.62 4.20 11.37
N ILE A 323 15.78 2.94 11.81
CA ILE A 323 16.79 2.58 12.82
C ILE A 323 18.20 2.44 12.22
N THR A 324 18.33 1.95 10.98
CA THR A 324 19.64 1.67 10.38
C THR A 324 20.21 2.78 9.51
N GLY A 325 19.38 3.74 9.07
CA GLY A 325 19.78 4.79 8.14
C GLY A 325 20.01 4.32 6.70
N LYS A 326 19.61 3.10 6.38
CA LYS A 326 19.79 2.50 5.07
C LYS A 326 18.65 1.55 4.73
N VAL A 327 18.48 1.31 3.44
CA VAL A 327 17.60 0.25 2.94
C VAL A 327 18.15 -1.11 3.41
N GLY A 328 17.29 -1.94 3.96
CA GLY A 328 17.65 -3.24 4.52
C GLY A 328 16.55 -4.28 4.33
N ASP A 329 16.87 -5.53 4.64
CA ASP A 329 15.92 -6.63 4.64
C ASP A 329 15.46 -6.92 6.07
N VAL A 330 14.17 -6.70 6.34
CA VAL A 330 13.64 -6.84 7.70
C VAL A 330 13.72 -8.26 8.24
N ARG A 331 13.82 -9.26 7.37
CA ARG A 331 14.00 -10.66 7.78
C ARG A 331 15.28 -10.89 8.57
N GLU A 332 16.30 -10.06 8.38
CA GLU A 332 17.57 -10.13 9.12
C GLU A 332 17.47 -9.61 10.57
N TYR A 333 16.32 -9.03 10.95
CA TYR A 333 16.10 -8.34 12.23
C TYR A 333 14.86 -8.86 12.99
N LEU A 334 14.26 -9.96 12.52
CA LEU A 334 13.06 -10.58 13.06
C LEU A 334 13.35 -11.92 13.71
#